data_AF-A0A813FKN7-F1
#
_entry.id   AF-A0A813FKN7-F1
#
_cell.length_a   1.000
_cell.length_b   1.000
_cell.length_c   1.000
_cell.angle_alpha   90.00
_cell.angle_beta   90.00
_cell.angle_gamma   90.00
#
_symmetry.space_group_name_H-M   'P 1'
#
loop_
_entity.id
_entity.type
_entity.pdbx_description
1 polymer ?
#
loop_
_entity_poly.entity_id
_entity_poly.type
_entity_poly.pdbx_seq_one_letter_code
_entity_poly.pdbx_strand_id
1 'polypeptide(L)'
;MGDDEEIICRYCFGGEEDGELISPCKCAGGQKHVHLKCLRQWQRILLVTQPTHPAFYDRDVRHHTCNVCKSEFTCAPPSRHDLMASFTGPEIAALPDTGCIIASHDAFSSELERQLEGMPAFVRPRSSYDHWIRGVFLITSVEEDDPSLTLPIDSAGMLERIRQRMENGLSMPLQGRSYCLTPTGPLEGVAPEALSEAFAALSAPCTLSFRAEDPESCGNDSIVAVNLTRELPVPPNRAQVKQAVSTVCAKYRGAANVEITHFSGGPCEEDELMSCIVLGGSGRGWTVLKDLAKAIEIAYSRSVKRCEEQGDIHGGQTVKLTGLQACPELNGEPGIALRFDVSSGRWLVRLRNGEGKQLRPKNLEGLEGANGRVFAVWGNARWTRAQLLGEIAKGDWGLCRANVGDVVSTPSQRWTNTAGRLAFAPITEMTESYMREAHLEMNAARATVQMHSAEAQEPEPGDE
;
A
#
# COMPACT_ATOMS: atom_id res chain seq x y z
N MET A 1 20.47 30.14 -51.56
CA MET A 1 20.29 30.35 -50.11
C MET A 1 19.30 29.29 -49.70
N GLY A 2 19.79 28.15 -49.21
CA GLY A 2 18.91 27.12 -48.67
C GLY A 2 18.43 27.60 -47.32
N ASP A 3 17.11 27.64 -47.12
CA ASP A 3 16.52 27.79 -45.80
C ASP A 3 17.00 26.59 -44.96
N ASP A 4 17.99 26.78 -44.10
CA ASP A 4 18.14 25.97 -42.91
C ASP A 4 16.94 26.33 -42.01
N GLU A 5 15.78 25.72 -42.28
CA GLU A 5 14.64 25.78 -41.36
C GLU A 5 15.10 25.15 -40.05
N GLU A 6 15.44 25.99 -39.07
CA GLU A 6 15.78 25.56 -37.72
C GLU A 6 14.67 24.66 -37.19
N ILE A 7 15.02 23.40 -36.94
CA ILE A 7 14.08 22.41 -36.43
C ILE A 7 13.87 22.71 -34.95
N ILE A 8 12.66 23.13 -34.61
CA ILE A 8 12.28 23.48 -33.22
C ILE A 8 11.25 22.52 -32.65
N CYS A 9 11.32 22.31 -31.35
CA CYS A 9 10.35 21.53 -30.59
C CYS A 9 8.98 22.22 -30.56
N ARG A 10 7.92 21.52 -30.95
CA ARG A 10 6.55 22.03 -30.90
C ARG A 10 6.06 22.44 -29.49
N TYR A 11 6.62 21.86 -28.43
CA TYR A 11 6.14 22.10 -27.05
C TYR A 11 6.87 23.24 -26.34
N CYS A 12 8.20 23.33 -26.46
CA CYS A 12 9.00 24.35 -25.78
C CYS A 12 9.59 25.41 -26.72
N PHE A 13 9.46 25.22 -28.04
CA PHE A 13 10.02 26.07 -29.09
C PHE A 13 11.56 26.17 -29.08
N GLY A 14 12.26 25.28 -28.37
CA GLY A 14 13.72 25.16 -28.38
C GLY A 14 14.24 24.21 -29.46
N GLY A 15 15.49 24.39 -29.89
CA GLY A 15 16.15 23.60 -30.93
C GLY A 15 16.86 22.34 -30.39
N GLU A 16 17.84 21.85 -31.14
CA GLU A 16 18.63 20.66 -30.79
C GLU A 16 19.55 20.88 -29.58
N GLU A 17 19.86 22.12 -29.24
CA GLU A 17 20.63 22.51 -28.05
C GLU A 17 19.96 22.08 -26.73
N ASP A 18 18.63 21.99 -26.73
CA ASP A 18 17.84 21.57 -25.57
C ASP A 18 17.67 20.04 -25.49
N GLY A 19 18.14 19.28 -26.48
CA GLY A 19 18.07 17.83 -26.54
C GLY A 19 17.61 17.30 -27.90
N GLU A 20 17.63 15.97 -28.04
CA GLU A 20 17.29 15.30 -29.29
C GLU A 20 15.81 15.50 -29.66
N LEU A 21 15.57 15.91 -30.92
CA LEU A 21 14.25 16.11 -31.51
C LEU A 21 13.82 14.85 -32.26
N ILE A 22 12.65 14.33 -31.91
CA ILE A 22 12.04 13.16 -32.53
C ILE A 22 10.79 13.53 -33.33
N SER A 23 10.38 12.67 -34.25
CA SER A 23 9.12 12.77 -34.99
C SER A 23 8.18 11.63 -34.61
N PRO A 24 7.44 11.73 -33.48
CA PRO A 24 6.75 10.60 -32.89
C PRO A 24 5.39 10.32 -33.56
N CYS A 25 4.95 11.11 -34.53
CA CYS A 25 3.62 10.99 -35.14
C CYS A 25 3.64 11.41 -36.63
N LYS A 26 2.51 11.25 -37.32
CA LYS A 26 2.36 11.57 -38.76
C LYS A 26 2.09 13.06 -39.06
N CYS A 27 2.42 13.97 -38.14
CA CYS A 27 2.28 15.41 -38.41
C CYS A 27 3.26 15.86 -39.52
N ALA A 28 2.88 16.91 -40.26
CA ALA A 28 3.71 17.50 -41.31
C ALA A 28 4.33 18.85 -40.87
N GLY A 29 5.40 19.26 -41.56
CA GLY A 29 6.14 20.50 -41.26
C GLY A 29 6.82 20.51 -39.90
N GLY A 30 7.14 21.71 -39.37
CA GLY A 30 7.78 21.88 -38.06
C GLY A 30 7.00 21.33 -36.87
N GLN A 31 5.68 21.12 -37.00
CA GLN A 31 4.81 20.58 -35.95
C GLN A 31 5.06 19.09 -35.62
N LYS A 32 5.88 18.39 -36.40
CA LYS A 32 6.22 16.98 -36.17
C LYS A 32 7.37 16.81 -35.17
N HIS A 33 8.21 17.81 -35.00
CA HIS A 33 9.42 17.73 -34.18
C HIS A 33 9.13 18.08 -32.73
N VAL A 34 9.51 17.18 -31.81
CA VAL A 34 9.37 17.39 -30.36
C VAL A 34 10.56 16.78 -29.64
N HIS A 35 10.98 17.37 -28.52
CA HIS A 35 11.89 16.67 -27.62
C HIS A 35 11.17 15.52 -26.94
N LEU A 36 11.84 14.38 -26.76
CA LEU A 36 11.28 13.25 -26.01
C LEU A 36 10.87 13.68 -24.59
N LYS A 37 11.69 14.49 -23.91
CA LYS A 37 11.38 15.02 -22.57
C LYS A 37 10.07 15.83 -22.54
N CYS A 38 9.82 16.65 -23.54
CA CYS A 38 8.62 17.50 -23.62
C CYS A 38 7.37 16.70 -23.96
N LEU A 39 7.48 15.73 -24.88
CA LEU A 39 6.38 14.79 -25.15
C LEU A 39 6.03 14.00 -23.90
N ARG A 40 7.03 13.49 -23.17
CA ARG A 40 6.82 12.79 -21.91
C ARG A 40 6.13 13.69 -20.90
N GLN A 41 6.62 14.91 -20.69
CA GLN A 41 6.01 15.89 -19.78
C GLN A 41 4.53 16.15 -20.10
N TRP A 42 4.19 16.33 -21.39
CA TRP A 42 2.81 16.47 -21.81
C TRP A 42 1.96 15.21 -21.56
N GLN A 43 2.49 14.02 -21.88
CA GLN A 43 1.85 12.73 -21.55
C GLN A 43 1.64 12.58 -20.04
N ARG A 44 2.59 13.02 -19.20
CA ARG A 44 2.48 13.03 -17.74
C ARG A 44 1.31 13.92 -17.28
N ILE A 45 1.22 15.14 -17.81
CA ILE A 45 0.16 16.10 -17.46
C ILE A 45 -1.23 15.52 -17.76
N LEU A 46 -1.41 14.85 -18.90
CA LEU A 46 -2.69 14.23 -19.21
C LEU A 46 -3.08 13.15 -18.20
N LEU A 47 -2.13 12.34 -17.77
CA LEU A 47 -2.37 11.27 -16.78
C LEU A 47 -2.58 11.82 -15.36
N VAL A 48 -1.93 12.94 -15.00
CA VAL A 48 -2.13 13.64 -13.72
C VAL A 48 -3.58 14.09 -13.54
N THR A 49 -4.25 14.46 -14.63
CA THR A 49 -5.66 14.90 -14.59
C THR A 49 -6.67 13.76 -14.44
N GLN A 50 -6.22 12.50 -14.43
CA GLN A 50 -7.12 11.34 -14.35
C GLN A 50 -7.30 10.83 -12.90
N PRO A 51 -8.44 10.17 -12.60
CA PRO A 51 -8.61 9.46 -11.34
C PRO A 51 -7.53 8.38 -11.13
N THR A 52 -7.16 8.15 -9.86
CA THR A 52 -6.19 7.11 -9.46
C THR A 52 -6.78 5.70 -9.45
N HIS A 53 -8.11 5.58 -9.36
CA HIS A 53 -8.81 4.30 -9.23
C HIS A 53 -8.91 3.51 -10.56
N PRO A 54 -8.59 2.19 -10.57
CA PRO A 54 -8.55 1.33 -11.76
C PRO A 54 -9.79 1.35 -12.67
N ALA A 55 -11.00 1.42 -12.09
CA ALA A 55 -12.24 1.43 -12.86
C ALA A 55 -12.41 2.64 -13.82
N PHE A 56 -11.57 3.67 -13.71
CA PHE A 56 -11.63 4.86 -14.57
C PHE A 56 -10.47 4.97 -15.57
N TYR A 57 -9.64 3.94 -15.72
CA TYR A 57 -8.46 3.95 -16.59
C TYR A 57 -8.81 3.99 -18.09
N ASP A 58 -9.99 3.50 -18.45
CA ASP A 58 -10.34 3.05 -19.80
C ASP A 58 -10.72 4.16 -20.81
N ARG A 59 -10.38 5.43 -20.55
CA ARG A 59 -11.00 6.55 -21.28
C ARG A 59 -10.08 7.55 -21.96
N ASP A 60 -8.77 7.43 -21.82
CA ASP A 60 -7.90 8.51 -22.27
C ASP A 60 -6.85 8.11 -23.30
N VAL A 61 -7.29 7.87 -24.53
CA VAL A 61 -6.43 7.62 -25.70
C VAL A 61 -5.45 8.77 -26.01
N ARG A 62 -5.54 9.94 -25.35
CA ARG A 62 -4.72 11.13 -25.66
C ARG A 62 -3.23 10.94 -25.35
N HIS A 63 -2.86 10.04 -24.45
CA HIS A 63 -1.44 9.77 -24.18
C HIS A 63 -0.78 8.84 -25.20
N HIS A 64 -1.58 8.03 -25.91
CA HIS A 64 -1.13 7.15 -27.00
C HIS A 64 -1.27 7.79 -28.39
N THR A 65 -2.13 8.81 -28.55
CA THR A 65 -2.45 9.39 -29.86
C THR A 65 -2.11 10.88 -29.94
N CYS A 66 -1.62 11.30 -31.10
CA CYS A 66 -1.37 12.70 -31.36
C CYS A 66 -2.69 13.47 -31.47
N ASN A 67 -2.89 14.52 -30.66
CA ASN A 67 -4.10 15.32 -30.72
C ASN A 67 -4.34 16.04 -32.07
N VAL A 68 -3.30 16.17 -32.91
CA VAL A 68 -3.38 16.83 -34.23
C VAL A 68 -3.66 15.82 -35.34
N CYS A 69 -2.71 14.94 -35.63
CA CYS A 69 -2.87 14.00 -36.75
C CYS A 69 -3.61 12.72 -36.40
N LYS A 70 -3.96 12.51 -35.12
CA LYS A 70 -4.66 11.32 -34.60
C LYS A 70 -3.93 9.99 -34.79
N SER A 71 -2.70 10.00 -35.32
CA SER A 71 -1.87 8.79 -35.37
C SER A 71 -1.38 8.44 -33.97
N GLU A 72 -1.20 7.15 -33.72
CA GLU A 72 -0.47 6.66 -32.56
C GLU A 72 0.96 7.18 -32.55
N PHE A 73 1.49 7.39 -31.34
CA PHE A 73 2.88 7.76 -31.17
C PHE A 73 3.80 6.56 -31.42
N THR A 74 4.91 6.76 -32.14
CA THR A 74 5.90 5.70 -32.40
C THR A 74 6.71 5.34 -31.16
N CYS A 75 6.79 6.23 -30.18
CA CYS A 75 7.33 5.95 -28.86
C CYS A 75 6.20 5.49 -27.92
N ALA A 76 6.30 4.26 -27.41
CA ALA A 76 5.36 3.76 -26.40
C ALA A 76 5.33 4.74 -25.20
N PRO A 77 4.16 5.13 -24.66
CA PRO A 77 4.08 5.92 -23.43
C PRO A 77 4.74 5.18 -22.25
N PRO A 78 5.25 5.91 -21.23
CA PRO A 78 5.69 5.25 -20.00
C PRO A 78 4.50 4.51 -19.37
N SER A 79 4.76 3.38 -18.71
CA SER A 79 3.69 2.71 -17.97
C SER A 79 3.19 3.61 -16.84
N ARG A 80 1.95 3.38 -16.37
CA ARG A 80 1.42 4.11 -15.21
C ARG A 80 2.32 3.93 -13.99
N HIS A 81 2.89 2.74 -13.80
CA HIS A 81 3.87 2.49 -12.75
C HIS A 81 5.10 3.40 -12.88
N ASP A 82 5.74 3.44 -14.05
CA ASP A 82 6.94 4.25 -14.26
C ASP A 82 6.65 5.74 -14.05
N LEU A 83 5.44 6.16 -14.43
CA LEU A 83 4.97 7.51 -14.21
C LEU A 83 4.81 7.80 -12.71
N MET A 84 4.04 6.99 -11.99
CA MET A 84 3.80 7.20 -10.55
C MET A 84 5.11 7.11 -9.77
N ALA A 85 5.97 6.15 -10.10
CA ALA A 85 7.32 6.01 -9.56
C ALA A 85 8.18 7.25 -9.81
N SER A 86 8.03 7.91 -10.96
CA SER A 86 8.75 9.16 -11.25
C SER A 86 8.30 10.35 -10.38
N PHE A 87 7.03 10.37 -9.93
CA PHE A 87 6.53 11.40 -9.02
C PHE A 87 6.85 11.11 -7.56
N THR A 88 6.90 9.85 -7.15
CA THR A 88 7.27 9.47 -5.78
C THR A 88 8.78 9.40 -5.56
N GLY A 89 9.56 9.23 -6.62
CA GLY A 89 10.97 8.90 -6.57
C GLY A 89 11.23 7.39 -6.39
N PRO A 90 12.42 6.90 -6.77
CA PRO A 90 12.72 5.46 -6.84
C PRO A 90 12.74 4.80 -5.46
N GLU A 91 13.15 5.51 -4.41
CA GLU A 91 13.18 4.98 -3.05
C GLU A 91 11.77 4.67 -2.56
N ILE A 92 10.85 5.63 -2.66
CA ILE A 92 9.45 5.46 -2.24
C ILE A 92 8.71 4.48 -3.13
N ALA A 93 9.01 4.44 -4.44
CA ALA A 93 8.41 3.49 -5.36
C ALA A 93 8.73 2.02 -5.00
N ALA A 94 9.92 1.78 -4.42
CA ALA A 94 10.37 0.45 -4.00
C ALA A 94 10.00 0.08 -2.56
N LEU A 95 9.48 1.02 -1.75
CA LEU A 95 9.11 0.77 -0.36
C LEU A 95 7.89 -0.12 -0.13
N PRO A 96 6.83 -0.13 -0.96
CA PRO A 96 5.64 -0.94 -0.72
C PRO A 96 5.96 -2.44 -0.75
N ASP A 97 6.08 -3.01 0.44
CA ASP A 97 6.39 -4.42 0.67
C ASP A 97 5.75 -4.87 1.98
N THR A 98 5.60 -6.19 2.15
CA THR A 98 5.04 -6.81 3.33
C THR A 98 5.73 -6.31 4.60
N GLY A 99 4.92 -5.87 5.57
CA GLY A 99 5.28 -5.23 6.83
C GLY A 99 5.97 -3.87 6.72
N CYS A 100 5.71 -3.14 5.64
CA CYS A 100 5.69 -1.69 5.68
C CYS A 100 4.33 -1.17 6.21
N ILE A 101 4.33 0.07 6.67
CA ILE A 101 3.17 0.83 7.12
C ILE A 101 2.82 1.86 6.05
N ILE A 102 1.54 1.96 5.72
CA ILE A 102 0.92 3.08 5.01
C ILE A 102 0.16 3.88 6.07
N ALA A 103 0.48 5.16 6.24
CA ALA A 103 -0.24 6.01 7.19
C ALA A 103 -0.75 7.26 6.50
N SER A 104 -1.95 7.71 6.88
CA SER A 104 -2.54 8.92 6.31
C SER A 104 -1.71 10.14 6.66
N HIS A 105 -1.56 11.06 5.71
CA HIS A 105 -1.00 12.37 5.99
C HIS A 105 -1.97 13.17 6.89
N ASP A 106 -1.43 14.07 7.72
CA ASP A 106 -2.23 14.90 8.62
C ASP A 106 -3.19 15.81 7.84
N ALA A 107 -2.68 16.59 6.88
CA ALA A 107 -3.51 17.43 6.00
C ALA A 107 -4.61 16.64 5.25
N PHE A 108 -4.32 15.44 4.73
CA PHE A 108 -5.34 14.57 4.13
C PHE A 108 -6.40 14.13 5.15
N SER A 109 -5.98 13.75 6.36
CA SER A 109 -6.90 13.37 7.43
C SER A 109 -7.80 14.54 7.84
N SER A 110 -7.23 15.73 7.99
CA SER A 110 -7.97 16.97 8.32
C SER A 110 -8.98 17.35 7.24
N GLU A 111 -8.63 17.14 5.96
CA GLU A 111 -9.56 17.35 4.85
C GLU A 111 -10.76 16.39 4.92
N LEU A 112 -10.51 15.10 5.15
CA LEU A 112 -11.57 14.11 5.30
C LEU A 112 -12.45 14.38 6.53
N GLU A 113 -11.86 14.80 7.65
CA GLU A 113 -12.59 15.23 8.85
C GLU A 113 -13.54 16.40 8.51
N ARG A 114 -13.06 17.43 7.81
CA ARG A 114 -13.87 18.58 7.37
C ARG A 114 -15.02 18.17 6.45
N GLN A 115 -14.76 17.27 5.51
CA GLN A 115 -15.80 16.76 4.62
C GLN A 115 -16.85 15.95 5.39
N LEU A 116 -16.43 15.12 6.35
CA LEU A 116 -17.33 14.33 7.20
C LEU A 116 -18.23 15.23 8.05
N GLU A 117 -17.69 16.33 8.58
CA GLU A 117 -18.46 17.35 9.31
C GLU A 117 -19.52 18.02 8.43
N GLY A 118 -19.21 18.26 7.15
CA GLY A 118 -20.16 18.78 6.17
C GLY A 118 -21.28 17.81 5.79
N MET A 119 -21.13 16.50 6.04
CA MET A 119 -22.14 15.50 5.69
C MET A 119 -23.31 15.45 6.69
N PRO A 120 -24.54 15.17 6.22
CA PRO A 120 -25.68 14.90 7.09
C PRO A 120 -25.41 13.71 8.03
N ALA A 121 -25.86 13.80 9.29
CA ALA A 121 -25.55 12.82 10.34
C ALA A 121 -25.93 11.37 9.99
N PHE A 122 -26.95 11.14 9.18
CA PHE A 122 -27.38 9.80 8.75
C PHE A 122 -26.48 9.19 7.65
N VAL A 123 -25.66 10.00 6.98
CA VAL A 123 -24.74 9.57 5.92
C VAL A 123 -23.36 9.23 6.49
N ARG A 124 -22.93 9.95 7.55
CA ARG A 124 -21.60 9.78 8.16
C ARG A 124 -21.24 8.31 8.46
N PRO A 125 -22.12 7.50 9.10
CA PRO A 125 -21.81 6.11 9.43
C PRO A 125 -21.70 5.18 8.21
N ARG A 126 -22.11 5.64 7.02
CA ARG A 126 -22.00 4.90 5.75
C ARG A 126 -20.79 5.32 4.93
N SER A 127 -20.04 6.32 5.38
CA SER A 127 -18.81 6.74 4.72
C SER A 127 -17.67 5.81 5.14
N SER A 128 -16.74 5.55 4.21
CA SER A 128 -15.51 4.81 4.53
C SER A 128 -14.43 5.70 5.17
N TYR A 129 -14.74 6.98 5.43
CA TYR A 129 -13.76 7.98 5.87
C TYR A 129 -13.13 7.63 7.20
N ASP A 130 -13.88 6.97 8.08
CA ASP A 130 -13.37 6.50 9.36
C ASP A 130 -12.16 5.56 9.20
N HIS A 131 -12.08 4.75 8.14
CA HIS A 131 -10.88 3.92 7.93
C HIS A 131 -9.64 4.76 7.61
N TRP A 132 -9.81 5.85 6.86
CA TRP A 132 -8.72 6.62 6.27
C TRP A 132 -8.20 7.73 7.19
N ILE A 133 -9.10 8.40 7.91
CA ILE A 133 -8.75 9.47 8.85
C ILE A 133 -7.79 8.92 9.89
N ARG A 134 -6.60 9.52 10.01
CA ARG A 134 -5.54 9.09 10.95
C ARG A 134 -5.32 7.56 10.91
N GLY A 135 -5.45 6.98 9.72
CA GLY A 135 -5.36 5.54 9.48
C GLY A 135 -3.90 5.09 9.46
N VAL A 136 -3.63 3.91 10.04
CA VAL A 136 -2.33 3.25 9.97
C VAL A 136 -2.55 1.83 9.50
N PHE A 137 -2.08 1.50 8.30
CA PHE A 137 -2.29 0.24 7.64
C PHE A 137 -0.99 -0.55 7.55
N LEU A 138 -0.99 -1.79 8.00
CA LEU A 138 0.12 -2.72 7.84
C LEU A 138 -0.04 -3.50 6.55
N ILE A 139 0.93 -3.43 5.64
CA ILE A 139 0.94 -4.26 4.43
C ILE A 139 1.15 -5.72 4.85
N THR A 140 0.19 -6.58 4.53
CA THR A 140 0.16 -8.00 4.92
C THR A 140 0.50 -8.94 3.77
N SER A 141 0.19 -8.54 2.54
CA SER A 141 0.63 -9.22 1.33
C SER A 141 0.85 -8.23 0.20
N VAL A 142 1.78 -8.60 -0.67
CA VAL A 142 1.97 -8.02 -1.99
C VAL A 142 1.96 -9.21 -2.94
N GLU A 143 0.93 -9.29 -3.77
CA GLU A 143 0.74 -10.37 -4.72
C GLU A 143 1.04 -9.84 -6.12
N GLU A 144 1.99 -10.50 -6.80
CA GLU A 144 2.31 -10.19 -8.18
C GLU A 144 1.08 -10.37 -9.05
N ASP A 145 0.89 -9.43 -9.97
CA ASP A 145 -0.20 -9.50 -10.94
C ASP A 145 -0.03 -10.73 -11.84
N ASP A 146 -1.04 -11.61 -11.87
CA ASP A 146 -1.09 -12.70 -12.83
C ASP A 146 -1.65 -12.17 -14.15
N PRO A 147 -0.85 -12.07 -15.22
CA PRO A 147 -1.33 -11.56 -16.50
C PRO A 147 -2.25 -12.58 -17.20
N SER A 148 -2.40 -13.79 -16.67
CA SER A 148 -3.24 -14.82 -17.24
C SER A 148 -4.67 -14.76 -16.70
N LEU A 149 -5.63 -14.91 -17.61
CA LEU A 149 -7.05 -14.95 -17.29
C LEU A 149 -7.64 -16.22 -17.88
N THR A 150 -8.30 -17.03 -17.05
CA THR A 150 -8.98 -18.25 -17.50
C THR A 150 -10.48 -18.10 -17.30
N LEU A 151 -11.24 -18.28 -18.37
CA LEU A 151 -12.69 -18.12 -18.39
C LEU A 151 -13.36 -19.46 -18.75
N PRO A 152 -14.01 -20.13 -17.79
CA PRO A 152 -14.84 -21.29 -18.10
C PRO A 152 -16.10 -20.83 -18.83
N ILE A 153 -16.38 -21.45 -19.97
CA ILE A 153 -17.55 -21.19 -20.81
C ILE A 153 -18.50 -22.37 -20.68
N ASP A 154 -19.63 -22.15 -20.02
CA ASP A 154 -20.62 -23.17 -19.70
C ASP A 154 -21.69 -23.35 -20.80
N SER A 155 -21.87 -22.35 -21.65
CA SER A 155 -22.99 -22.25 -22.57
C SER A 155 -22.63 -21.56 -23.88
N ALA A 156 -23.30 -21.95 -24.96
CA ALA A 156 -23.11 -21.33 -26.28
C ALA A 156 -23.42 -19.82 -26.27
N GLY A 157 -24.39 -19.38 -25.46
CA GLY A 157 -24.72 -17.96 -25.29
C GLY A 157 -23.62 -17.16 -24.62
N MET A 158 -22.91 -17.73 -23.64
CA MET A 158 -21.74 -17.08 -23.03
C MET A 158 -20.60 -16.95 -24.04
N LEU A 159 -20.32 -18.02 -24.80
CA LEU A 159 -19.29 -18.01 -25.85
C LEU A 159 -19.54 -16.91 -26.88
N GLU A 160 -20.79 -16.76 -27.32
CA GLU A 160 -21.17 -15.76 -28.32
C GLU A 160 -21.04 -14.33 -27.78
N ARG A 161 -21.38 -14.09 -26.50
CA ARG A 161 -21.14 -12.78 -25.86
C ARG A 161 -19.66 -12.43 -25.78
N ILE A 162 -18.79 -13.41 -25.54
CA ILE A 162 -17.34 -13.20 -25.52
C ILE A 162 -16.84 -12.84 -26.93
N ARG A 163 -17.29 -13.57 -27.96
CA ARG A 163 -16.98 -13.24 -29.37
C ARG A 163 -17.38 -11.82 -29.75
N GLN A 164 -18.57 -11.39 -29.37
CA GLN A 164 -19.05 -10.03 -29.63
C GLN A 164 -18.27 -8.94 -28.90
N ARG A 165 -17.61 -9.28 -27.79
CA ARG A 165 -16.84 -8.35 -26.97
C ARG A 165 -15.37 -8.25 -27.39
N MET A 166 -14.89 -9.17 -28.22
CA MET A 166 -13.54 -9.10 -28.78
C MET A 166 -13.45 -7.99 -29.82
N GLU A 167 -12.35 -7.24 -29.78
CA GLU A 167 -11.98 -6.27 -30.80
C GLU A 167 -11.37 -6.98 -32.02
N ASN A 168 -11.01 -6.20 -33.04
CA ASN A 168 -10.34 -6.71 -34.25
C ASN A 168 -8.93 -7.24 -33.87
N GLY A 169 -8.83 -8.52 -33.49
CA GLY A 169 -7.53 -9.12 -33.14
C GLY A 169 -7.54 -10.14 -32.00
N LEU A 170 -8.69 -10.71 -31.60
CA LEU A 170 -8.81 -11.66 -30.47
C LEU A 170 -8.43 -11.08 -29.10
N SER A 171 -8.35 -9.75 -29.02
CA SER A 171 -8.18 -9.01 -27.78
C SER A 171 -9.53 -8.57 -27.22
N MET A 172 -9.65 -8.45 -25.90
CA MET A 172 -10.81 -7.83 -25.27
C MET A 172 -10.38 -6.94 -24.09
N PRO A 173 -11.01 -5.77 -23.92
CA PRO A 173 -10.78 -4.94 -22.75
C PRO A 173 -11.52 -5.51 -21.52
N LEU A 174 -10.79 -5.70 -20.43
CA LEU A 174 -11.31 -6.08 -19.12
C LEU A 174 -10.60 -5.31 -18.02
N GLN A 175 -11.37 -4.59 -17.18
CA GLN A 175 -10.86 -3.79 -16.06
C GLN A 175 -9.75 -2.79 -16.44
N GLY A 176 -9.82 -2.22 -17.66
CA GLY A 176 -8.84 -1.25 -18.15
C GLY A 176 -7.54 -1.87 -18.67
N ARG A 177 -7.52 -3.19 -18.90
CA ARG A 177 -6.43 -3.89 -19.61
C ARG A 177 -6.93 -4.65 -20.82
N SER A 178 -6.09 -4.74 -21.85
CA SER A 178 -6.33 -5.56 -23.03
C SER A 178 -5.83 -6.98 -22.79
N TYR A 179 -6.70 -7.97 -22.99
CA TYR A 179 -6.38 -9.39 -22.86
C TYR A 179 -6.52 -10.09 -24.21
N CYS A 180 -5.43 -10.68 -24.68
CA CYS A 180 -5.40 -11.44 -25.93
C CYS A 180 -5.62 -12.93 -25.68
N LEU A 181 -6.42 -13.58 -26.53
CA LEU A 181 -6.66 -15.01 -26.47
C LEU A 181 -5.35 -15.80 -26.68
N THR A 182 -5.07 -16.77 -25.82
CA THR A 182 -3.89 -17.64 -25.95
C THR A 182 -4.26 -18.99 -26.57
N PRO A 183 -3.39 -19.57 -27.41
CA PRO A 183 -3.58 -20.90 -28.00
C PRO A 183 -3.29 -22.00 -26.96
N THR A 184 -4.08 -22.05 -25.90
CA THR A 184 -3.94 -23.02 -24.79
C THR A 184 -5.27 -23.71 -24.54
N GLY A 185 -5.24 -24.90 -23.95
CA GLY A 185 -6.44 -25.71 -23.75
C GLY A 185 -7.05 -26.15 -25.09
N PRO A 186 -8.31 -25.79 -25.41
CA PRO A 186 -8.96 -26.26 -26.64
C PRO A 186 -8.39 -25.64 -27.93
N LEU A 187 -7.49 -24.67 -27.81
CA LEU A 187 -6.77 -24.03 -28.93
C LEU A 187 -5.27 -24.38 -28.95
N GLU A 188 -4.87 -25.40 -28.18
CA GLU A 188 -3.47 -25.83 -28.11
C GLU A 188 -2.95 -26.30 -29.48
N GLY A 189 -1.78 -25.79 -29.87
CA GLY A 189 -1.15 -26.12 -31.16
C GLY A 189 -1.68 -25.37 -32.37
N VAL A 190 -2.65 -24.46 -32.20
CA VAL A 190 -3.14 -23.60 -33.28
C VAL A 190 -2.13 -22.49 -33.56
N ALA A 191 -1.76 -22.32 -34.82
CA ALA A 191 -0.87 -21.24 -35.24
C ALA A 191 -1.54 -19.86 -35.05
N PRO A 192 -0.79 -18.79 -34.73
CA PRO A 192 -1.36 -17.46 -34.48
C PRO A 192 -2.28 -16.95 -35.60
N GLU A 193 -1.96 -17.27 -36.85
CA GLU A 193 -2.71 -16.85 -38.04
C GLU A 193 -4.06 -17.57 -38.17
N ALA A 194 -4.17 -18.80 -37.65
CA ALA A 194 -5.37 -19.63 -37.68
C ALA A 194 -6.21 -19.52 -36.39
N LEU A 195 -5.72 -18.76 -35.39
CA LEU A 195 -6.33 -18.68 -34.07
C LEU A 195 -7.74 -18.08 -34.12
N SER A 196 -7.98 -17.12 -35.01
CA SER A 196 -9.28 -16.47 -35.17
C SER A 196 -10.34 -17.42 -35.71
N GLU A 197 -9.98 -18.22 -36.71
CA GLU A 197 -10.87 -19.22 -37.30
C GLU A 197 -11.16 -20.35 -36.30
N ALA A 198 -10.13 -20.82 -35.60
CA ALA A 198 -10.30 -21.84 -34.56
C ALA A 198 -11.18 -21.36 -33.40
N PHE A 199 -11.04 -20.09 -33.01
CA PHE A 199 -11.90 -19.45 -32.00
C PHE A 199 -13.36 -19.31 -32.45
N ALA A 200 -13.60 -18.97 -33.72
CA ALA A 200 -14.94 -18.94 -34.30
C ALA A 200 -15.59 -20.33 -34.37
N ALA A 201 -14.79 -21.39 -34.56
CA ALA A 201 -15.26 -22.78 -34.67
C ALA A 201 -15.51 -23.47 -33.31
N LEU A 202 -15.04 -22.88 -32.20
CA LEU A 202 -15.21 -23.43 -30.85
C LEU A 202 -16.68 -23.61 -30.45
N SER A 203 -16.95 -24.63 -29.65
CA SER A 203 -18.26 -24.90 -29.04
C SER A 203 -18.13 -25.04 -27.53
N ALA A 204 -19.19 -24.67 -26.80
CA ALA A 204 -19.26 -24.85 -25.35
C ALA A 204 -19.66 -26.30 -25.00
N PRO A 205 -19.23 -26.87 -23.86
CA PRO A 205 -18.42 -26.23 -22.82
C PRO A 205 -16.92 -26.23 -23.15
N CYS A 206 -16.25 -25.12 -22.90
CA CYS A 206 -14.82 -24.99 -23.11
C CYS A 206 -14.21 -24.02 -22.10
N THR A 207 -12.89 -24.05 -21.95
CA THR A 207 -12.18 -23.09 -21.11
C THR A 207 -11.29 -22.26 -22.00
N LEU A 208 -11.52 -20.95 -22.03
CA LEU A 208 -10.69 -20.01 -22.77
C LEU A 208 -9.63 -19.45 -21.84
N SER A 209 -8.43 -19.26 -22.38
CA SER A 209 -7.33 -18.63 -21.68
C SER A 209 -6.90 -17.38 -22.42
N PHE A 210 -6.55 -16.36 -21.65
CA PHE A 210 -6.12 -15.07 -22.15
C PHE A 210 -4.86 -14.63 -21.43
N ARG A 211 -4.10 -13.74 -22.06
CA ARG A 211 -2.93 -13.09 -21.48
C ARG A 211 -3.01 -11.60 -21.73
N ALA A 212 -2.71 -10.79 -20.71
CA ALA A 212 -2.63 -9.35 -20.83
C ALA A 212 -1.58 -8.93 -21.88
N GLU A 213 -1.89 -7.93 -22.69
CA GLU A 213 -0.99 -7.40 -23.71
C GLU A 213 0.03 -6.38 -23.16
N ASP A 214 -0.21 -5.86 -21.95
CA ASP A 214 0.67 -4.89 -21.32
C ASP A 214 2.07 -5.48 -21.06
N PRO A 215 3.15 -4.68 -21.22
CA PRO A 215 4.49 -5.13 -20.85
C PRO A 215 4.52 -5.52 -19.36
N GLU A 216 5.24 -6.59 -19.03
CA GLU A 216 5.41 -7.07 -17.64
C GLU A 216 5.84 -5.89 -16.75
N SER A 217 4.90 -5.42 -15.92
CA SER A 217 5.07 -4.27 -15.05
C SER A 217 4.43 -4.56 -13.71
N CYS A 218 5.17 -4.28 -12.66
CA CYS A 218 4.74 -4.50 -11.29
C CYS A 218 3.71 -3.44 -10.81
N GLY A 219 3.27 -2.53 -11.69
CA GLY A 219 2.25 -1.52 -11.38
C GLY A 219 0.90 -2.10 -10.97
N ASN A 220 0.65 -3.32 -11.37
CA ASN A 220 -0.61 -4.00 -11.20
C ASN A 220 -0.66 -4.92 -9.97
N ASP A 221 0.46 -5.12 -9.30
CA ASP A 221 0.54 -5.94 -8.09
C ASP A 221 -0.51 -5.51 -7.07
N SER A 222 -1.16 -6.49 -6.48
CA SER A 222 -2.18 -6.30 -5.45
C SER A 222 -1.49 -6.09 -4.11
N ILE A 223 -1.64 -4.90 -3.54
CA ILE A 223 -1.15 -4.55 -2.22
C ILE A 223 -2.33 -4.63 -1.25
N VAL A 224 -2.26 -5.57 -0.31
CA VAL A 224 -3.28 -5.75 0.73
C VAL A 224 -2.72 -5.28 2.07
N ALA A 225 -3.38 -4.31 2.66
CA ALA A 225 -3.03 -3.79 3.98
C ALA A 225 -4.23 -3.83 4.93
N VAL A 226 -3.93 -3.90 6.23
CA VAL A 226 -4.95 -3.97 7.28
C VAL A 226 -4.76 -2.83 8.27
N ASN A 227 -5.85 -2.14 8.58
CA ASN A 227 -5.85 -1.01 9.50
C ASN A 227 -5.64 -1.45 10.96
N LEU A 228 -4.77 -0.73 11.64
CA LEU A 228 -4.37 -0.95 13.03
C LEU A 228 -4.94 0.12 13.99
N THR A 229 -5.67 1.13 13.54
CA THR A 229 -6.20 2.20 14.43
C THR A 229 -7.69 2.03 14.77
N ARG A 230 -8.40 1.12 14.08
CA ARG A 230 -9.85 0.95 14.19
C ARG A 230 -10.21 -0.28 15.01
N GLU A 231 -10.06 -0.18 16.32
CA GLU A 231 -10.47 -1.24 17.24
C GLU A 231 -11.99 -1.41 17.24
N LEU A 232 -12.45 -2.66 17.20
CA LEU A 232 -13.84 -3.04 17.27
C LEU A 232 -14.15 -3.61 18.66
N PRO A 233 -15.18 -3.09 19.35
CA PRO A 233 -15.58 -3.63 20.65
C PRO A 233 -16.15 -5.06 20.53
N VAL A 234 -16.59 -5.44 19.34
CA VAL A 234 -17.24 -6.72 19.04
C VAL A 234 -16.80 -7.20 17.66
N PRO A 235 -16.48 -8.50 17.47
CA PRO A 235 -16.20 -9.03 16.14
C PRO A 235 -17.46 -9.07 15.27
N PRO A 236 -17.36 -8.76 13.96
CA PRO A 236 -18.43 -8.95 12.99
C PRO A 236 -19.02 -10.37 13.02
N ASN A 237 -18.16 -11.40 12.99
CA ASN A 237 -18.59 -12.79 13.05
C ASN A 237 -18.27 -13.46 14.40
N ARG A 238 -19.14 -13.26 15.40
CA ARG A 238 -19.03 -13.88 16.73
C ARG A 238 -19.02 -15.41 16.71
N ALA A 239 -19.75 -16.03 15.78
CA ALA A 239 -19.86 -17.48 15.70
C ALA A 239 -18.53 -18.11 15.27
N GLN A 240 -17.88 -17.54 14.25
CA GLN A 240 -16.55 -17.95 13.78
C GLN A 240 -15.50 -17.85 14.90
N VAL A 241 -15.48 -16.74 15.65
CA VAL A 241 -14.54 -16.57 16.78
C VAL A 241 -14.79 -17.63 17.86
N LYS A 242 -16.05 -17.86 18.26
CA LYS A 242 -16.40 -18.90 19.24
C LYS A 242 -15.98 -20.30 18.78
N GLN A 243 -16.18 -20.62 17.51
CA GLN A 243 -15.80 -21.90 16.92
C GLN A 243 -14.27 -22.08 16.93
N ALA A 244 -13.52 -21.05 16.54
CA ALA A 244 -12.06 -21.07 16.55
C ALA A 244 -11.51 -21.29 17.98
N VAL A 245 -12.00 -20.51 18.95
CA VAL A 245 -11.62 -20.66 20.37
C VAL A 245 -11.99 -22.06 20.87
N SER A 246 -13.20 -22.54 20.63
CA SER A 246 -13.63 -23.88 21.07
C SER A 246 -12.77 -25.00 20.48
N THR A 247 -12.38 -24.87 19.21
CA THR A 247 -11.54 -25.86 18.51
C THR A 247 -10.16 -25.97 19.17
N VAL A 248 -9.55 -24.84 19.52
CA VAL A 248 -8.24 -24.83 20.19
C VAL A 248 -8.36 -25.27 21.65
N CYS A 249 -9.40 -24.82 22.37
CA CYS A 249 -9.65 -25.18 23.76
C CYS A 249 -9.92 -26.68 23.98
N ALA A 250 -10.41 -27.38 22.95
CA ALA A 250 -10.55 -28.84 22.97
C ALA A 250 -9.18 -29.55 23.11
N LYS A 251 -8.11 -28.95 22.58
CA LYS A 251 -6.73 -29.44 22.71
C LYS A 251 -6.01 -28.84 23.90
N TYR A 252 -6.16 -27.52 24.10
CA TYR A 252 -5.44 -26.75 25.11
C TYR A 252 -6.41 -25.88 25.91
N ARG A 253 -6.86 -26.34 27.08
CA ARG A 253 -7.84 -25.59 27.89
C ARG A 253 -7.38 -24.18 28.26
N GLY A 254 -6.07 -23.98 28.45
CA GLY A 254 -5.48 -22.68 28.77
C GLY A 254 -5.58 -21.64 27.64
N ALA A 255 -5.84 -22.07 26.39
CA ALA A 255 -6.01 -21.17 25.25
C ALA A 255 -7.25 -20.26 25.39
N ALA A 256 -8.18 -20.58 26.29
CA ALA A 256 -9.32 -19.72 26.62
C ALA A 256 -8.91 -18.34 27.18
N ASN A 257 -7.68 -18.22 27.70
CA ASN A 257 -7.15 -16.98 28.26
C ASN A 257 -6.38 -16.12 27.24
N VAL A 258 -6.24 -16.56 25.99
CA VAL A 258 -5.60 -15.77 24.94
C VAL A 258 -6.44 -14.52 24.66
N GLU A 259 -5.78 -13.36 24.70
CA GLU A 259 -6.42 -12.08 24.44
C GLU A 259 -6.62 -11.90 22.92
N ILE A 260 -7.86 -11.66 22.49
CA ILE A 260 -8.19 -11.40 21.09
C ILE A 260 -8.76 -9.98 20.99
N THR A 261 -8.01 -9.09 20.34
CA THR A 261 -8.47 -7.73 20.01
C THR A 261 -8.93 -7.70 18.56
N HIS A 262 -10.08 -7.11 18.30
CA HIS A 262 -10.65 -7.05 16.97
C HIS A 262 -10.41 -5.69 16.33
N PHE A 263 -10.07 -5.67 15.03
CA PHE A 263 -9.88 -4.45 14.27
C PHE A 263 -10.71 -4.47 12.99
N SER A 264 -11.19 -3.30 12.57
CA SER A 264 -11.75 -3.08 11.24
C SER A 264 -10.60 -2.69 10.31
N GLY A 265 -10.19 -3.63 9.46
CA GLY A 265 -9.00 -3.56 8.61
C GLY A 265 -9.13 -2.68 7.39
N GLY A 266 -10.34 -2.33 6.96
CA GLY A 266 -10.60 -1.48 5.81
C GLY A 266 -12.00 -1.75 5.22
N PRO A 267 -12.35 -1.05 4.15
CA PRO A 267 -13.71 -1.07 3.59
C PRO A 267 -14.00 -2.27 2.67
N CYS A 268 -12.99 -3.09 2.36
CA CYS A 268 -13.18 -4.28 1.54
C CYS A 268 -13.42 -5.48 2.47
N GLU A 269 -14.43 -6.31 2.14
CA GLU A 269 -14.71 -7.58 2.83
C GLU A 269 -14.88 -7.41 4.36
N GLU A 270 -15.60 -6.37 4.80
CA GLU A 270 -15.69 -5.91 6.20
C GLU A 270 -16.07 -7.01 7.22
N ASP A 271 -16.84 -8.01 6.80
CA ASP A 271 -17.28 -9.14 7.64
C ASP A 271 -16.35 -10.37 7.58
N GLU A 272 -15.34 -10.35 6.71
CA GLU A 272 -14.41 -11.46 6.51
C GLU A 272 -13.15 -11.28 7.37
N LEU A 273 -12.69 -12.37 7.98
CA LEU A 273 -11.45 -12.37 8.73
C LEU A 273 -10.26 -12.43 7.77
N MET A 274 -9.56 -11.32 7.60
CA MET A 274 -8.48 -11.20 6.60
C MET A 274 -7.10 -11.51 7.17
N SER A 275 -6.85 -11.16 8.43
CA SER A 275 -5.53 -11.32 9.04
C SER A 275 -5.62 -11.49 10.54
N CYS A 276 -4.79 -12.40 11.05
CA CYS A 276 -4.53 -12.63 12.46
C CYS A 276 -3.06 -12.30 12.75
N ILE A 277 -2.80 -11.23 13.49
CA ILE A 277 -1.46 -10.82 13.87
C ILE A 277 -1.17 -11.35 15.28
N VAL A 278 -0.20 -12.26 15.38
CA VAL A 278 0.20 -12.88 16.65
C VAL A 278 1.55 -12.33 17.09
N LEU A 279 1.59 -11.71 18.27
CA LEU A 279 2.81 -11.14 18.81
C LEU A 279 3.85 -12.22 19.18
N GLY A 280 5.12 -11.84 19.13
CA GLY A 280 6.26 -12.72 19.35
C GLY A 280 6.69 -13.48 18.08
N GLY A 281 7.47 -14.54 18.27
CA GLY A 281 8.05 -15.32 17.18
C GLY A 281 9.39 -14.76 16.69
N SER A 282 9.75 -15.06 15.44
CA SER A 282 10.99 -14.59 14.80
C SER A 282 10.76 -13.30 14.00
N GLY A 283 11.83 -12.78 13.38
CA GLY A 283 11.70 -11.62 12.48
C GLY A 283 11.27 -10.35 13.22
N ARG A 284 10.26 -9.64 12.71
CA ARG A 284 9.82 -8.32 13.19
C ARG A 284 9.19 -8.31 14.59
N GLY A 285 8.94 -9.49 15.17
CA GLY A 285 8.33 -9.63 16.50
C GLY A 285 6.83 -9.91 16.46
N TRP A 286 6.29 -10.26 15.29
CA TRP A 286 4.93 -10.79 15.12
C TRP A 286 4.88 -11.74 13.92
N THR A 287 3.76 -12.47 13.80
CA THR A 287 3.46 -13.37 12.68
C THR A 287 2.05 -13.07 12.18
N VAL A 288 1.87 -13.03 10.85
CA VAL A 288 0.57 -12.81 10.20
C VAL A 288 0.04 -14.15 9.69
N LEU A 289 -1.22 -14.47 9.99
CA LEU A 289 -1.89 -15.72 9.61
C LEU A 289 -3.28 -15.40 9.07
N LYS A 290 -3.85 -16.26 8.21
CA LYS A 290 -5.25 -16.16 7.77
C LYS A 290 -6.22 -16.93 8.66
N ASP A 291 -5.73 -17.91 9.44
CA ASP A 291 -6.55 -18.79 10.28
C ASP A 291 -6.49 -18.36 11.76
N LEU A 292 -7.65 -18.05 12.33
CA LEU A 292 -7.79 -17.63 13.73
C LEU A 292 -7.48 -18.74 14.73
N ALA A 293 -7.90 -19.98 14.48
CA ALA A 293 -7.64 -21.09 15.40
C ALA A 293 -6.13 -21.35 15.48
N LYS A 294 -5.45 -21.35 14.33
CA LYS A 294 -3.99 -21.47 14.28
C LYS A 294 -3.29 -20.29 14.97
N ALA A 295 -3.83 -19.07 14.81
CA ALA A 295 -3.30 -17.89 15.49
C ALA A 295 -3.41 -17.98 17.01
N ILE A 296 -4.57 -18.40 17.53
CA ILE A 296 -4.79 -18.64 18.96
C ILE A 296 -3.85 -19.73 19.49
N GLU A 297 -3.71 -20.84 18.75
CA GLU A 297 -2.80 -21.94 19.12
C GLU A 297 -1.34 -21.45 19.22
N ILE A 298 -0.88 -20.66 18.26
CA ILE A 298 0.47 -20.09 18.27
C ILE A 298 0.65 -19.09 19.41
N ALA A 299 -0.34 -18.22 19.64
CA ALA A 299 -0.30 -17.24 20.74
C ALA A 299 -0.19 -17.94 22.11
N TYR A 300 -1.03 -18.96 22.33
CA TYR A 300 -0.99 -19.79 23.52
C TYR A 300 0.35 -20.53 23.66
N SER A 301 0.81 -21.21 22.61
CA SER A 301 2.08 -21.96 22.65
C SER A 301 3.30 -21.09 22.98
N ARG A 302 3.27 -19.81 22.56
CA ARG A 302 4.30 -18.82 22.89
C ARG A 302 4.20 -18.32 24.33
N SER A 303 3.00 -18.19 24.87
CA SER A 303 2.78 -17.68 26.22
C SER A 303 2.96 -18.73 27.32
N VAL A 304 2.96 -20.03 27.01
CA VAL A 304 3.19 -21.08 28.02
C VAL A 304 4.55 -20.91 28.70
N LYS A 305 4.54 -20.82 30.04
CA LYS A 305 5.74 -20.84 30.88
C LYS A 305 6.48 -22.18 30.75
N ARG A 306 7.76 -22.14 30.38
CA ARG A 306 8.56 -23.36 30.10
C ARG A 306 9.55 -23.71 31.19
N CYS A 307 10.00 -22.73 31.96
CA CYS A 307 10.91 -22.94 33.08
C CYS A 307 10.73 -21.84 34.13
N GLU A 308 11.26 -22.03 35.33
CA GLU A 308 11.15 -21.04 36.42
C GLU A 308 12.09 -19.85 36.21
N GLU A 309 13.24 -20.08 35.57
CA GLU A 309 14.27 -19.07 35.31
C GLU A 309 13.80 -17.93 34.40
N GLN A 310 12.74 -18.15 33.62
CA GLN A 310 12.19 -17.12 32.74
C GLN A 310 11.46 -16.00 33.51
N GLY A 311 11.08 -16.23 34.77
CA GLY A 311 10.29 -15.32 35.60
C GLY A 311 8.82 -15.23 35.16
N ASP A 312 8.20 -14.08 35.41
CA ASP A 312 6.80 -13.79 35.08
C ASP A 312 6.57 -13.27 33.65
N ILE A 313 7.64 -13.25 32.84
CA ILE A 313 7.57 -12.85 31.44
C ILE A 313 7.17 -14.05 30.59
N HIS A 314 6.36 -13.80 29.56
CA HIS A 314 5.87 -14.81 28.64
C HIS A 314 6.17 -14.44 27.18
N GLY A 315 6.25 -15.44 26.31
CA GLY A 315 6.51 -15.21 24.88
C GLY A 315 5.33 -14.49 24.21
N GLY A 316 5.64 -13.47 23.42
CA GLY A 316 4.65 -12.58 22.79
C GLY A 316 4.16 -11.44 23.68
N GLN A 317 4.55 -11.39 24.96
CA GLN A 317 4.16 -10.33 25.89
C GLN A 317 4.86 -9.01 25.54
N THR A 318 4.13 -7.90 25.66
CA THR A 318 4.72 -6.57 25.62
C THR A 318 5.50 -6.34 26.92
N VAL A 319 6.72 -5.84 26.82
CA VAL A 319 7.60 -5.58 27.97
C VAL A 319 8.15 -4.17 27.93
N LYS A 320 8.38 -3.58 29.11
CA LYS A 320 9.11 -2.32 29.26
C LYS A 320 10.49 -2.61 29.83
N LEU A 321 11.52 -2.07 29.19
CA LEU A 321 12.90 -2.25 29.64
C LEU A 321 13.16 -1.44 30.92
N THR A 322 13.82 -2.04 31.90
CA THR A 322 14.11 -1.40 33.18
C THR A 322 15.43 -1.86 33.79
N GLY A 323 16.05 -1.00 34.60
CA GLY A 323 17.27 -1.31 35.36
C GLY A 323 18.49 -1.67 34.52
N LEU A 324 18.55 -1.27 33.24
CA LEU A 324 19.72 -1.45 32.39
C LEU A 324 20.81 -0.46 32.79
N GLN A 325 21.98 -0.99 33.17
CA GLN A 325 23.15 -0.18 33.53
C GLN A 325 24.07 0.10 32.33
N ALA A 326 24.18 -0.86 31.41
CA ALA A 326 25.06 -0.74 30.24
C ALA A 326 24.45 0.10 29.10
N CYS A 327 23.12 0.18 29.05
CA CYS A 327 22.36 0.95 28.05
C CYS A 327 21.20 1.68 28.77
N PRO A 328 21.49 2.66 29.66
CA PRO A 328 20.46 3.31 30.45
C PRO A 328 19.42 4.07 29.62
N GLU A 329 19.77 4.50 28.41
CA GLU A 329 18.92 5.17 27.43
C GLU A 329 17.74 4.30 26.94
N LEU A 330 17.85 2.98 27.06
CA LEU A 330 16.79 2.05 26.69
C LEU A 330 15.79 1.80 27.83
N ASN A 331 16.03 2.32 29.03
CA ASN A 331 15.08 2.16 30.13
C ASN A 331 13.81 2.98 29.84
N GLY A 332 12.65 2.35 30.00
CA GLY A 332 11.35 2.91 29.64
C GLY A 332 10.89 2.56 28.23
N GLU A 333 11.77 2.10 27.34
CA GLU A 333 11.40 1.71 25.98
C GLU A 333 10.56 0.43 25.96
N PRO A 334 9.51 0.36 25.13
CA PRO A 334 8.72 -0.85 24.94
C PRO A 334 9.42 -1.84 24.00
N GLY A 335 9.15 -3.13 24.22
CA GLY A 335 9.56 -4.22 23.36
C GLY A 335 8.60 -5.41 23.40
N ILE A 336 8.86 -6.44 22.60
CA ILE A 336 8.14 -7.70 22.62
C ILE A 336 9.09 -8.82 23.04
N ALA A 337 8.74 -9.56 24.09
CA ALA A 337 9.47 -10.76 24.49
C ALA A 337 9.26 -11.86 23.44
N LEU A 338 10.32 -12.32 22.77
CA LEU A 338 10.21 -13.31 21.69
C LEU A 338 10.34 -14.74 22.21
N ARG A 339 11.49 -15.04 22.83
CA ARG A 339 11.81 -16.37 23.36
C ARG A 339 12.80 -16.25 24.52
N PHE A 340 12.67 -17.15 25.49
CA PHE A 340 13.65 -17.32 26.55
C PHE A 340 14.71 -18.33 26.13
N ASP A 341 15.97 -17.99 26.34
CA ASP A 341 17.11 -18.88 26.17
C ASP A 341 17.60 -19.35 27.54
N VAL A 342 17.34 -20.62 27.83
CA VAL A 342 17.70 -21.28 29.10
C VAL A 342 19.22 -21.31 29.29
N SER A 343 20.00 -21.40 28.21
CA SER A 343 21.46 -21.51 28.30
C SER A 343 22.11 -20.21 28.79
N SER A 344 21.58 -19.07 28.35
CA SER A 344 22.06 -17.74 28.75
C SER A 344 21.29 -17.14 29.93
N GLY A 345 20.12 -17.71 30.26
CA GLY A 345 19.20 -17.18 31.26
C GLY A 345 18.59 -15.83 30.85
N ARG A 346 18.41 -15.60 29.54
CA ARG A 346 18.00 -14.31 28.98
C ARG A 346 16.84 -14.44 28.01
N TRP A 347 15.99 -13.42 28.02
CA TRP A 347 14.97 -13.18 27.01
C TRP A 347 15.58 -12.48 25.79
N LEU A 348 15.28 -13.00 24.60
CA LEU A 348 15.41 -12.23 23.38
C LEU A 348 14.20 -11.32 23.25
N VAL A 349 14.43 -10.01 23.31
CA VAL A 349 13.39 -8.97 23.18
C VAL A 349 13.59 -8.23 21.88
N ARG A 350 12.50 -8.01 21.13
CA ARG A 350 12.50 -7.10 19.97
C ARG A 350 12.16 -5.70 20.45
N LEU A 351 13.04 -4.74 20.19
CA LEU A 351 12.86 -3.34 20.55
C LEU A 351 12.09 -2.58 19.48
N ARG A 352 11.65 -1.36 19.82
CA ARG A 352 10.98 -0.43 18.91
C ARG A 352 11.76 -0.17 17.62
N ASN A 353 13.08 -0.05 17.67
CA ASN A 353 13.93 0.17 16.48
C ASN A 353 14.08 -1.09 15.59
N GLY A 354 13.46 -2.21 15.97
CA GLY A 354 13.60 -3.48 15.27
C GLY A 354 14.84 -4.28 15.66
N GLU A 355 15.67 -3.83 16.60
CA GLU A 355 16.83 -4.58 17.09
C GLU A 355 16.40 -5.69 18.06
N GLY A 356 17.12 -6.82 18.04
CA GLY A 356 16.96 -7.89 19.03
C GLY A 356 17.99 -7.75 20.15
N LYS A 357 17.55 -7.66 21.41
CA LYS A 357 18.43 -7.53 22.57
C LYS A 357 18.21 -8.66 23.57
N GLN A 358 19.30 -9.22 24.10
CA GLN A 358 19.25 -10.27 25.13
C GLN A 358 19.27 -9.68 26.53
N LEU A 359 18.16 -9.83 27.25
CA LEU A 359 17.92 -9.17 28.53
C LEU A 359 17.57 -10.18 29.62
N ARG A 360 18.02 -9.92 30.86
CA ARG A 360 17.65 -10.76 32.00
C ARG A 360 16.18 -10.49 32.37
N PRO A 361 15.44 -11.48 32.91
CA PRO A 361 14.06 -11.27 33.37
C PRO A 361 13.90 -10.07 34.31
N LYS A 362 14.83 -9.86 35.26
CA LYS A 362 14.80 -8.72 36.19
C LYS A 362 14.91 -7.34 35.53
N ASN A 363 15.29 -7.28 34.25
CA ASN A 363 15.41 -6.05 33.48
C ASN A 363 14.19 -5.79 32.59
N LEU A 364 13.12 -6.55 32.80
CA LEU A 364 11.89 -6.48 32.03
C LEU A 364 10.71 -6.34 32.99
N GLU A 365 9.86 -5.37 32.71
CA GLU A 365 8.56 -5.23 33.35
C GLU A 365 7.50 -5.74 32.35
N GLY A 366 6.76 -6.78 32.72
CA GLY A 366 5.71 -7.34 31.88
C GLY A 366 4.48 -6.43 31.83
N LEU A 367 3.97 -6.17 30.62
CA LEU A 367 2.74 -5.42 30.38
C LEU A 367 1.68 -6.39 29.82
N GLU A 368 0.95 -5.99 28.77
CA GLU A 368 -0.14 -6.74 28.13
C GLU A 368 0.31 -8.04 27.44
N GLY A 369 -0.60 -9.01 27.32
CA GLY A 369 -0.39 -10.22 26.54
C GLY A 369 0.34 -11.36 27.27
N ALA A 370 0.31 -11.40 28.60
CA ALA A 370 0.93 -12.47 29.39
C ALA A 370 0.39 -13.86 29.05
N ASN A 371 -0.89 -13.96 28.67
CA ASN A 371 -1.53 -15.21 28.24
C ASN A 371 -1.48 -15.44 26.72
N GLY A 372 -0.75 -14.59 25.99
CA GLY A 372 -0.72 -14.56 24.52
C GLY A 372 -1.78 -13.62 23.96
N ARG A 373 -1.47 -13.01 22.81
CA ARG A 373 -2.29 -11.96 22.20
C ARG A 373 -2.40 -12.13 20.70
N VAL A 374 -3.61 -11.95 20.18
CA VAL A 374 -3.95 -12.01 18.76
C VAL A 374 -4.73 -10.75 18.37
N PHE A 375 -4.32 -10.09 17.30
CA PHE A 375 -5.15 -9.10 16.62
C PHE A 375 -5.88 -9.77 15.47
N ALA A 376 -7.20 -9.89 15.60
CA ALA A 376 -8.07 -10.41 14.54
C ALA A 376 -8.62 -9.23 13.75
N VAL A 377 -8.17 -9.09 12.51
CA VAL A 377 -8.49 -7.95 11.65
C VAL A 377 -9.48 -8.37 10.58
N TRP A 378 -10.60 -7.64 10.52
CA TRP A 378 -11.76 -7.91 9.68
C TRP A 378 -11.82 -6.94 8.52
N GLY A 379 -11.95 -7.44 7.30
CA GLY A 379 -11.75 -6.65 6.09
C GLY A 379 -10.31 -6.18 5.90
N ASN A 380 -10.09 -5.50 4.78
CA ASN A 380 -8.79 -4.99 4.37
C ASN A 380 -8.95 -3.73 3.51
N ALA A 381 -7.82 -3.09 3.22
CA ALA A 381 -7.71 -2.09 2.18
C ALA A 381 -6.82 -2.65 1.06
N ARG A 382 -7.23 -2.42 -0.19
CA ARG A 382 -6.53 -2.92 -1.39
C ARG A 382 -6.21 -1.79 -2.32
N TRP A 383 -5.01 -1.85 -2.89
CA TRP A 383 -4.56 -0.99 -3.96
C TRP A 383 -3.85 -1.82 -5.01
N THR A 384 -3.89 -1.39 -6.26
CA THR A 384 -2.80 -1.74 -7.19
C THR A 384 -1.56 -0.93 -6.80
N ARG A 385 -0.35 -1.44 -7.05
CA ARG A 385 0.88 -0.66 -6.78
C ARG A 385 0.85 0.72 -7.41
N ALA A 386 0.42 0.84 -8.66
CA ALA A 386 0.32 2.11 -9.36
C ALA A 386 -0.74 3.03 -8.74
N GLN A 387 -1.88 2.50 -8.25
CA GLN A 387 -2.86 3.30 -7.53
C GLN A 387 -2.27 3.85 -6.22
N LEU A 388 -1.63 3.00 -5.42
CA LEU A 388 -1.03 3.41 -4.14
C LEU A 388 0.05 4.48 -4.36
N LEU A 389 0.93 4.28 -5.34
CA LEU A 389 1.95 5.29 -5.68
C LEU A 389 1.33 6.60 -6.15
N GLY A 390 0.20 6.55 -6.87
CA GLY A 390 -0.53 7.74 -7.27
C GLY A 390 -1.13 8.51 -6.09
N GLU A 391 -1.72 7.82 -5.12
CA GLU A 391 -2.23 8.44 -3.89
C GLU A 391 -1.08 8.99 -3.02
N ILE A 392 0.07 8.32 -2.96
CA ILE A 392 1.28 8.84 -2.30
C ILE A 392 1.80 10.10 -3.02
N ALA A 393 1.84 10.10 -4.36
CA ALA A 393 2.27 11.26 -5.15
C ALA A 393 1.37 12.48 -4.96
N LYS A 394 0.08 12.27 -4.70
CA LYS A 394 -0.89 13.32 -4.34
C LYS A 394 -0.65 13.91 -2.95
N GLY A 395 -0.02 13.14 -2.06
CA GLY A 395 0.26 13.51 -0.68
C GLY A 395 -0.69 12.89 0.34
N ASP A 396 -1.52 11.94 -0.05
CA ASP A 396 -2.54 11.34 0.83
C ASP A 396 -1.92 10.41 1.88
N TRP A 397 -0.83 9.75 1.51
CA TRP A 397 -0.18 8.71 2.30
C TRP A 397 1.32 8.92 2.46
N GLY A 398 1.83 8.49 3.60
CA GLY A 398 3.26 8.26 3.84
C GLY A 398 3.56 6.78 4.02
N LEU A 399 4.82 6.41 3.78
CA LEU A 399 5.32 5.05 3.94
C LEU A 399 6.46 4.96 4.94
N CYS A 400 6.49 3.92 5.76
CA CYS A 400 7.67 3.57 6.55
C CYS A 400 7.74 2.07 6.82
N ARG A 401 8.87 1.57 7.32
CA ARG A 401 8.95 0.18 7.79
C ARG A 401 8.20 0.04 9.12
N ALA A 402 7.38 -1.00 9.24
CA ALA A 402 6.69 -1.30 10.48
C ALA A 402 7.70 -1.65 11.58
N ASN A 403 7.39 -1.21 12.79
CA ASN A 403 8.19 -1.47 13.96
C ASN A 403 7.32 -1.98 15.12
N VAL A 404 7.94 -2.37 16.24
CA VAL A 404 7.20 -2.92 17.38
C VAL A 404 6.18 -1.92 17.94
N GLY A 405 6.52 -0.62 17.96
CA GLY A 405 5.66 0.46 18.42
C GLY A 405 4.34 0.58 17.65
N ASP A 406 4.33 0.21 16.37
CA ASP A 406 3.13 0.25 15.53
C ASP A 406 2.07 -0.77 15.95
N VAL A 407 2.47 -1.78 16.72
CA VAL A 407 1.63 -2.92 17.11
C VAL A 407 1.35 -2.92 18.61
N VAL A 408 2.34 -2.55 19.45
CA VAL A 408 2.19 -2.57 20.92
C VAL A 408 1.56 -1.31 21.49
N SER A 409 1.60 -0.17 20.79
CA SER A 409 0.94 1.04 21.26
C SER A 409 -0.57 0.99 21.09
N THR A 410 -1.27 1.81 21.88
CA THR A 410 -2.73 1.92 21.78
C THR A 410 -3.14 2.36 20.38
N PRO A 411 -4.32 1.96 19.87
CA PRO A 411 -4.76 2.35 18.53
C PRO A 411 -4.71 3.87 18.28
N SER A 412 -5.03 4.67 19.30
CA SER A 412 -4.97 6.14 19.27
C SER A 412 -3.56 6.72 19.14
N GLN A 413 -2.53 6.01 19.62
CA GLN A 413 -1.13 6.46 19.58
C GLN A 413 -0.40 6.01 18.31
N ARG A 414 -0.89 4.96 17.63
CA ARG A 414 -0.22 4.35 16.47
C ARG A 414 0.05 5.37 15.36
N TRP A 415 -0.92 6.24 15.06
CA TRP A 415 -0.73 7.27 14.03
C TRP A 415 0.37 8.27 14.43
N THR A 416 0.33 8.83 15.64
CA THR A 416 1.38 9.73 16.14
C THR A 416 2.75 9.07 16.19
N ASN A 417 2.83 7.77 16.47
CA ASN A 417 4.10 7.03 16.47
C ASN A 417 4.73 6.89 15.08
N THR A 418 3.96 7.07 14.00
CA THR A 418 4.51 7.09 12.63
C THR A 418 5.12 8.44 12.27
N ALA A 419 4.76 9.51 13.00
CA ALA A 419 5.32 10.84 12.78
C ALA A 419 6.85 10.81 12.89
N GLY A 420 7.52 11.44 11.93
CA GLY A 420 8.98 11.46 11.84
C GLY A 420 9.62 10.21 11.20
N ARG A 421 8.86 9.14 10.92
CA ARG A 421 9.35 7.97 10.17
C ARG A 421 8.79 7.86 8.75
N LEU A 422 7.66 8.52 8.49
CA LEU A 422 7.01 8.47 7.19
C LEU A 422 7.86 9.19 6.14
N ALA A 423 8.14 8.48 5.06
CA ALA A 423 8.60 9.04 3.80
C ALA A 423 7.37 9.47 2.98
N PHE A 424 7.42 10.68 2.46
CA PHE A 424 6.39 11.26 1.60
C PHE A 424 6.97 11.57 0.23
N ALA A 425 6.14 11.51 -0.82
CA ALA A 425 6.56 11.94 -2.14
C ALA A 425 6.98 13.42 -2.13
N PRO A 426 7.95 13.81 -2.99
CA PRO A 426 8.25 15.22 -3.20
C PRO A 426 7.02 15.97 -3.75
N ILE A 427 6.97 17.28 -3.51
CA ILE A 427 5.92 18.13 -4.08
C ILE A 427 6.13 18.22 -5.59
N THR A 428 5.11 17.84 -6.36
CA THR A 428 5.13 17.81 -7.83
C THR A 428 3.80 18.33 -8.38
N GLU A 429 3.61 18.31 -9.70
CA GLU A 429 2.35 18.68 -10.35
C GLU A 429 1.17 17.79 -9.92
N MET A 430 1.44 16.56 -9.45
CA MET A 430 0.45 15.62 -8.89
C MET A 430 -0.05 16.01 -7.50
N THR A 431 0.72 16.77 -6.74
CA THR A 431 0.37 17.09 -5.35
C THR A 431 -0.91 17.94 -5.31
N GLU A 432 -1.89 17.50 -4.54
CA GLU A 432 -3.20 18.17 -4.46
C GLU A 432 -3.07 19.59 -3.90
N SER A 433 -4.00 20.47 -4.27
CA SER A 433 -3.91 21.90 -3.89
C SER A 433 -3.96 22.09 -2.38
N TYR A 434 -4.83 21.36 -1.67
CA TYR A 434 -4.91 21.42 -0.21
C TYR A 434 -3.60 20.99 0.45
N MET A 435 -2.88 20.03 -0.13
CA MET A 435 -1.56 19.60 0.36
C MET A 435 -0.51 20.69 0.17
N ARG A 436 -0.52 21.37 -0.99
CA ARG A 436 0.39 22.49 -1.25
C ARG A 436 0.10 23.66 -0.31
N GLU A 437 -1.17 24.00 -0.10
CA GLU A 437 -1.61 25.03 0.83
C GLU A 437 -1.16 24.72 2.26
N ALA A 438 -1.43 23.51 2.76
CA ALA A 438 -0.99 23.08 4.09
C ALA A 438 0.54 23.12 4.25
N HIS A 439 1.30 22.77 3.19
CA HIS A 439 2.75 22.87 3.21
C HIS A 439 3.25 24.32 3.25
N LEU A 440 2.61 25.22 2.49
CA LEU A 440 2.91 26.66 2.52
C LEU A 440 2.60 27.26 3.88
N GLU A 441 1.46 26.92 4.48
CA GLU A 441 1.07 27.33 5.82
C GLU A 441 2.06 26.83 6.87
N MET A 442 2.48 25.56 6.80
CA MET A 442 3.48 25.00 7.71
C MET A 442 4.84 25.69 7.56
N ASN A 443 5.28 25.99 6.34
CA ASN A 443 6.53 26.70 6.09
C ASN A 443 6.45 28.15 6.58
N ALA A 444 5.32 28.83 6.36
CA ALA A 444 5.07 30.17 6.88
C ALA A 444 5.10 30.16 8.42
N ALA A 445 4.42 29.21 9.06
CA ALA A 445 4.44 29.06 10.52
C ALA A 445 5.85 28.79 11.06
N ARG A 446 6.64 27.95 10.39
CA ARG A 446 8.06 27.71 10.74
C ARG A 446 8.90 28.97 10.61
N ALA A 447 8.70 29.75 9.54
CA ALA A 447 9.38 31.03 9.35
C ALA A 447 8.99 32.04 10.44
N THR A 448 7.70 32.15 10.78
CA THR A 448 7.22 33.02 11.86
C THR A 448 7.79 32.61 13.22
N VAL A 449 7.84 31.31 13.54
CA VAL A 449 8.46 30.81 14.78
C VAL A 449 9.96 31.14 14.82
N GLN A 450 10.68 31.02 13.70
CA GLN A 450 12.10 31.40 13.61
C GLN A 450 12.31 32.91 13.78
N MET A 451 11.43 33.75 13.23
CA MET A 451 11.50 35.21 13.39
C MET A 451 11.21 35.65 14.84
N HIS A 452 10.16 35.11 15.47
CA HIS A 452 9.85 35.41 16.87
C HIS A 452 10.92 34.88 17.85
N SER A 453 11.60 33.78 17.50
CA SER A 453 12.72 33.26 18.29
C SER A 453 13.99 34.12 18.14
N ALA A 454 14.16 34.80 17.01
CA ALA A 454 15.25 35.74 16.78
C ALA A 454 15.01 37.09 17.46
N GLU A 455 13.76 37.59 17.48
CA GLU A 455 13.38 38.83 18.18
C GLU A 455 13.43 38.68 19.72
N ALA A 456 13.17 37.48 20.26
CA ALA A 456 13.31 37.20 21.69
C ALA A 456 14.78 37.09 22.17
N GLN A 457 15.77 37.22 21.27
CA GLN A 457 17.20 37.20 21.58
C GLN A 457 17.89 38.56 21.45
N GLU A 458 17.15 39.67 21.31
CA GLU A 458 17.74 41.00 21.49
C GLU A 458 18.04 41.24 22.98
N PRO A 459 19.31 41.43 23.39
CA PRO A 459 19.62 41.77 24.78
C PRO A 459 19.12 43.18 25.07
N GLU A 460 18.39 43.35 26.17
CA GLU A 460 18.01 44.68 26.65
C GLU A 460 19.25 45.59 26.71
N PRO A 461 19.18 46.83 26.20
CA PRO A 461 20.28 47.76 26.31
C PRO A 461 20.51 48.05 27.79
N GLY A 462 21.66 47.63 28.30
CA GLY A 462 22.05 47.89 29.69
C GLY A 462 22.08 49.38 29.97
N ASP A 463 21.33 49.80 30.98
CA ASP A 463 21.43 51.13 31.57
C ASP A 463 22.82 51.30 32.22
N GLU A 464 23.52 52.36 31.81
CA GLU A 464 24.75 52.90 32.42
C GLU A 464 24.49 53.55 33.79
#